data_AF-A0A484X9R7-F1
#
_entry.id   AF-A0A484X9R7-F1
#
_cell.length_a   1.000
_cell.length_b   1.000
_cell.length_c   1.000
_cell.angle_alpha   90.00
_cell.angle_beta   90.00
_cell.angle_gamma   90.00
#
_symmetry.space_group_name_H-M   'P 1'
#
loop_
_entity.id
_entity.type
_entity.pdbx_description
1 polymer ?
#
loop_
_entity_poly.entity_id
_entity_poly.type
_entity_poly.pdbx_seq_one_letter_code
_entity_poly.pdbx_strand_id
1 'polypeptide(L)' 'MQFLNMFFFDIYPYIAGAVFLIGSWLRYDYGSTHGVRRPARCWIAKG' A
#
# COMPACT_ATOMS: atom_id res chain seq x y z
N MET A 1 -27.52 -3.95 12.85
CA MET A 1 -26.10 -4.06 12.48
C MET A 1 -25.90 -4.09 10.96
N GLN A 2 -26.44 -3.13 10.21
CA GLN A 2 -26.37 -3.12 8.75
C GLN A 2 -25.37 -2.08 8.21
N PHE A 3 -25.26 -0.95 8.90
CA PHE A 3 -24.31 0.12 8.59
C PHE A 3 -22.84 -0.34 8.64
N LEU A 4 -22.45 -1.06 9.70
CA LEU A 4 -21.09 -1.60 9.85
C LEU A 4 -20.76 -2.62 8.74
N ASN A 5 -21.71 -3.48 8.37
CA ASN A 5 -21.51 -4.44 7.29
C ASN A 5 -21.29 -3.74 5.94
N MET A 6 -22.10 -2.72 5.61
CA MET A 6 -21.90 -1.97 4.37
C MET A 6 -20.57 -1.18 4.39
N PHE A 7 -20.17 -0.63 5.53
CA PHE A 7 -18.89 0.05 5.64
C PHE A 7 -17.69 -0.88 5.42
N PHE A 8 -17.68 -2.07 6.04
CA PHE A 8 -16.56 -3.01 5.94
C PHE A 8 -16.51 -3.79 4.62
N PHE A 9 -17.66 -4.13 4.03
CA PHE A 9 -17.70 -4.97 2.83
C PHE A 9 -17.83 -4.18 1.53
N ASP A 10 -18.46 -3.02 1.54
CA ASP A 10 -18.59 -2.18 0.35
C ASP A 10 -17.50 -1.10 0.30
N ILE A 11 -17.27 -0.34 1.37
CA ILE A 11 -16.44 0.88 1.30
C ILE A 11 -14.95 0.58 1.58
N TYR A 12 -14.66 -0.19 2.63
CA TYR A 12 -13.31 -0.53 3.05
C TYR A 12 -12.42 -1.15 1.95
N PRO A 13 -12.88 -2.09 1.09
CA PRO A 13 -11.99 -2.69 0.08
C PRO A 13 -11.46 -1.67 -0.93
N TYR A 14 -12.24 -0.66 -1.29
CA TYR A 14 -11.79 0.39 -2.22
C TYR A 14 -10.79 1.33 -1.57
N ILE A 15 -11.01 1.71 -0.30
CA ILE A 15 -10.06 2.55 0.45
C ILE A 15 -8.74 1.81 0.65
N ALA A 16 -8.80 0.54 1.04
CA ALA A 16 -7.61 -0.30 1.22
C ALA A 16 -6.85 -0.46 -0.11
N GLY A 17 -7.56 -0.71 -1.21
CA GLY A 17 -6.96 -0.80 -2.55
C GLY A 17 -6.31 0.50 -3.01
N ALA A 18 -6.99 1.65 -2.81
CA ALA A 18 -6.45 2.95 -3.18
C ALA A 18 -5.20 3.32 -2.37
N VAL A 19 -5.21 3.09 -1.05
CA VAL A 19 -4.06 3.34 -0.17
C VAL A 19 -2.90 2.41 -0.51
N PHE A 20 -3.17 1.15 -0.84
CA PHE A 20 -2.14 0.19 -1.26
C PHE A 20 -1.48 0.59 -2.59
N LEU A 21 -2.28 0.96 -3.59
CA LEU A 21 -1.78 1.37 -4.90
C LEU A 21 -1.01 2.69 -4.81
N ILE A 22 -1.58 3.72 -4.17
CA ILE A 22 -0.94 5.03 -4.02
C ILE A 22 0.27 4.93 -3.11
N GLY A 23 0.22 4.19 -2.00
CA GLY A 23 1.35 4.01 -1.09
C GLY A 23 2.52 3.28 -1.75
N SER A 24 2.23 2.28 -2.60
CA SER A 24 3.24 1.60 -3.40
C SER A 24 3.85 2.52 -4.45
N TRP A 25 3.01 3.32 -5.12
CA TRP A 25 3.45 4.26 -6.15
C TRP A 25 4.26 5.42 -5.57
N LEU A 26 3.84 5.98 -4.44
CA LEU A 26 4.56 7.00 -3.69
C LEU A 26 5.92 6.46 -3.22
N ARG A 27 5.97 5.24 -2.69
CA ARG A 27 7.26 4.64 -2.30
C ARG A 27 8.17 4.37 -3.50
N TYR A 28 7.60 4.11 -4.66
CA TYR A 28 8.33 3.95 -5.92
C TYR A 28 8.89 5.29 -6.43
N ASP A 29 8.12 6.37 -6.36
CA ASP A 29 8.50 7.71 -6.85
C ASP A 29 9.54 8.39 -5.92
N TYR A 30 9.30 8.34 -4.61
CA TYR A 30 10.19 8.96 -3.60
C TYR A 30 11.40 8.09 -3.24
N GLY A 31 11.42 6.82 -3.68
CA GLY A 31 12.58 5.93 -3.54
C GLY A 31 13.68 6.18 -4.56
N SER A 32 13.42 6.99 -5.61
CA SER A 32 14.22 6.97 -6.84
C SER A 32 15.33 8.04 -6.94
N THR A 33 15.54 8.89 -5.93
CA THR A 33 16.50 10.01 -6.02
C THR A 33 17.57 10.06 -4.92
N HIS A 34 17.81 8.93 -4.22
CA HIS A 34 18.95 8.79 -3.32
C HIS A 34 19.77 7.56 -3.72
N GLY A 35 20.77 7.79 -4.56
CA GLY A 35 21.82 6.80 -4.82
C GLY A 35 22.51 6.38 -3.52
N VAL A 36 22.97 5.12 -3.53
CA VAL A 36 23.71 4.39 -2.48
C VAL A 36 22.84 3.42 -1.65
N ARG A 37 22.85 2.16 -2.12
CA ARG A 37 22.85 0.92 -1.31
C ARG A 37 21.92 0.91 -0.08
N ARG A 38 20.67 0.47 -0.24
CA ARG A 38 20.02 -0.44 0.72
C ARG A 38 19.09 -1.41 -0.02
N PRO A 39 19.13 -2.74 0.27
CA PRO A 39 18.35 -3.73 -0.44
C PRO A 39 16.89 -3.65 0.00
N ALA A 40 16.14 -2.70 -0.57
CA ALA A 40 14.69 -2.60 -0.39
C ALA A 40 13.94 -3.81 -0.97
N ARG A 41 14.65 -4.71 -1.68
CA ARG A 41 14.17 -6.02 -2.13
C ARG A 41 14.09 -7.08 -1.03
N CYS A 42 14.49 -6.77 0.22
CA CYS A 42 14.48 -7.75 1.31
C CYS A 42 13.11 -7.90 2.02
N TRP A 43 12.17 -6.95 1.82
CA TRP A 43 10.85 -7.01 2.46
C TRP A 43 9.76 -7.71 1.64
N ILE A 44 9.90 -7.79 0.31
CA ILE A 44 8.94 -8.53 -0.55
C ILE A 44 9.34 -10.01 -0.70
N ALA A 45 10.57 -10.39 -0.31
CA ALA A 45 11.02 -11.79 -0.31
C ALA A 45 10.97 -12.46 1.07
N LYS A 46 10.28 -11.87 2.06
CA LYS A 46 10.16 -12.40 3.43
C LYS A 46 8.72 -12.56 3.93
N GLY A 47 7.74 -12.60 3.02
CA GLY A 47 6.34 -12.88 3.34
C GLY A 47 5.71 -13.65 2.20
#